data_AF-A0A6N6WSS4-F1
#
_entry.id   AF-A0A6N6WSS4-F1
#
_cell.length_a   1.000
_cell.length_b   1.000
_cell.length_c   1.000
_cell.angle_alpha   90.00
_cell.angle_beta   90.00
_cell.angle_gamma   90.00
#
_symmetry.space_group_name_H-M   'P 1'
#
loop_
_entity.id
_entity.type
_entity.pdbx_description
1 polymer ?
#
loop_
_entity_poly.entity_id
_entity_poly.type
_entity_poly.pdbx_seq_one_letter_code
_entity_poly.pdbx_strand_id
1 'polypeptide(L)'
;PNEMHNLIDDIRFADVRSKMHDALLDYMDKIRDPFRSYQWSLRPWRKDARPRWMGAFRPRPQDGYSPVVRDYDTGLPTQGVKVEEKKQKF
;
A
#
# COMPACT_ATOMS: atom_id res chain seq x y z
N PRO A 1 7.53 -1.36 -31.00
CA PRO A 1 8.49 -1.60 -29.90
C PRO A 1 8.96 -0.35 -29.14
N ASN A 2 8.61 0.87 -29.59
CA ASN A 2 9.13 2.12 -29.00
C ASN A 2 8.14 2.76 -28.00
N GLU A 3 7.20 1.99 -27.44
CA GLU A 3 6.18 2.49 -26.48
C GLU A 3 5.39 3.73 -26.93
N MET A 4 5.27 3.98 -28.24
CA MET A 4 4.60 5.18 -28.77
C MET A 4 3.08 5.16 -28.62
N HIS A 5 2.51 4.05 -28.16
CA HIS A 5 1.07 3.87 -27.99
C HIS A 5 0.78 3.64 -26.52
N ASN A 6 0.27 4.67 -25.85
CA ASN A 6 -0.19 4.55 -24.48
C ASN A 6 -1.56 3.84 -24.46
N LEU A 7 -1.61 2.66 -23.84
CA LEU A 7 -2.80 1.81 -23.74
C LEU A 7 -3.48 1.91 -22.37
N ILE A 8 -3.15 2.91 -21.54
CA ILE A 8 -3.60 2.98 -20.16
C ILE A 8 -5.13 3.03 -20.01
N ASP A 9 -5.85 3.62 -20.96
CA ASP A 9 -7.31 3.76 -20.92
C ASP A 9 -8.04 2.73 -21.78
N ASP A 10 -7.32 1.85 -22.50
CA ASP A 10 -7.93 0.83 -23.34
C ASP A 10 -8.58 -0.27 -22.48
N ILE A 11 -9.90 -0.40 -22.60
CA ILE A 11 -10.71 -1.34 -21.82
C ILE A 11 -10.30 -2.80 -22.03
N ARG A 12 -9.75 -3.14 -23.20
CA ARG A 12 -9.31 -4.51 -23.53
C ARG A 12 -8.16 -4.97 -22.63
N PHE A 13 -7.40 -4.03 -22.08
CA PHE A 13 -6.27 -4.29 -21.20
C PHE A 13 -6.55 -3.97 -19.73
N ALA A 14 -7.80 -3.70 -19.36
CA ALA A 14 -8.16 -3.30 -18.00
C ALA A 14 -7.72 -4.32 -16.93
N ASP A 15 -7.90 -5.62 -17.19
CA ASP A 15 -7.49 -6.70 -16.26
C ASP A 15 -5.97 -6.74 -16.05
N VAL A 16 -5.20 -6.68 -17.14
CA VAL A 16 -3.73 -6.68 -17.10
C VAL A 16 -3.22 -5.46 -16.36
N ARG A 17 -3.77 -4.28 -16.68
CA ARG A 17 -3.46 -3.02 -16.01
C ARG A 17 -3.75 -3.08 -14.51
N SER A 18 -4.91 -3.58 -14.10
CA SER A 18 -5.27 -3.71 -12.68
C SER A 18 -4.33 -4.65 -11.94
N LYS A 19 -3.98 -5.81 -12.52
CA LYS A 19 -3.01 -6.75 -11.94
C LYS A 19 -1.63 -6.13 -11.76
N MET A 20 -1.13 -5.41 -12.77
CA MET A 20 0.15 -4.71 -12.67
C MET A 20 0.12 -3.60 -11.62
N HIS A 21 -1.00 -2.87 -11.52
CA HIS A 21 -1.19 -1.82 -10.53
C HIS A 21 -1.22 -2.38 -9.10
N ASP A 22 -1.90 -3.50 -8.87
CA ASP A 22 -1.92 -4.16 -7.57
C ASP A 22 -0.51 -4.64 -7.17
N ALA A 23 0.23 -5.26 -8.08
CA ALA A 23 1.61 -5.67 -7.84
C ALA A 23 2.55 -4.48 -7.53
N LEU A 24 2.36 -3.35 -8.21
CA LEU A 24 3.11 -2.12 -7.94
C LEU A 24 2.82 -1.58 -6.55
N LEU A 25 1.54 -1.51 -6.15
CA LEU A 25 1.15 -1.04 -4.82
C LEU A 25 1.71 -1.94 -3.71
N ASP A 26 1.68 -3.27 -3.90
CA ASP A 26 2.28 -4.22 -2.97
C ASP A 26 3.80 -4.03 -2.85
N TYR A 27 4.48 -3.74 -3.96
CA TYR A 27 5.91 -3.43 -3.94
C TYR A 27 6.21 -2.11 -3.22
N MET A 28 5.42 -1.06 -3.46
CA MET A 28 5.52 0.21 -2.74
C MET A 28 5.35 0.01 -1.23
N ASP A 29 4.41 -0.86 -0.84
CA ASP A 29 4.21 -1.26 0.53
C ASP A 29 5.44 -1.99 1.10
N LYS A 30 6.06 -2.89 0.33
CA LYS A 30 7.29 -3.61 0.73
C LYS A 30 8.47 -2.67 0.99
N ILE A 31 8.72 -1.70 0.10
CA ILE A 31 9.89 -0.82 0.20
C ILE A 31 9.66 0.43 1.06
N ARG A 32 8.43 0.62 1.58
CA ARG A 32 8.02 1.84 2.30
C ARG A 32 8.15 3.09 1.42
N ASP A 33 7.64 2.99 0.19
CA ASP A 33 7.76 4.05 -0.80
C ASP A 33 7.11 5.35 -0.29
N PRO A 34 7.84 6.48 -0.27
CA PRO A 34 7.33 7.76 0.23
C PRO A 34 6.24 8.37 -0.66
N PHE A 35 6.15 7.97 -1.93
CA PHE A 35 5.14 8.41 -2.88
C PHE A 35 3.87 7.55 -2.85
N ARG A 36 3.80 6.53 -1.97
CA ARG A 36 2.60 5.70 -1.78
C ARG A 36 1.47 6.52 -1.14
N SER A 37 0.68 7.17 -1.97
CA SER A 37 -0.44 8.02 -1.57
C SER A 37 -1.81 7.40 -1.90
N TYR A 38 -2.84 7.87 -1.22
CA TYR A 38 -4.23 7.51 -1.48
C TYR A 38 -4.60 7.68 -2.98
N GLN A 39 -4.22 8.81 -3.57
CA GLN A 39 -4.49 9.12 -4.98
C GLN A 39 -3.81 8.14 -5.93
N TRP A 40 -2.67 7.55 -5.54
CA TRP A 40 -2.00 6.48 -6.30
C TRP A 40 -2.82 5.20 -6.38
N SER A 41 -3.54 4.85 -5.32
CA SER A 41 -4.43 3.69 -5.32
C SER A 41 -5.75 3.93 -6.08
N LEU A 42 -6.22 5.18 -6.15
CA LEU A 42 -7.52 5.55 -6.76
C LEU A 42 -7.36 6.27 -8.10
N ARG A 43 -6.75 5.60 -9.08
CA ARG A 43 -6.67 6.16 -10.43
C ARG A 43 -8.06 6.18 -11.09
N PRO A 44 -8.38 7.18 -11.94
CA PRO A 44 -9.69 7.27 -12.61
C PRO A 44 -10.08 6.01 -13.39
N TRP A 45 -9.11 5.31 -13.96
CA TRP A 45 -9.30 4.05 -14.69
C TRP A 45 -9.45 2.82 -13.79
N ARG A 46 -9.18 2.92 -12.48
CA ARG A 46 -9.23 1.84 -11.48
C ARG A 46 -10.51 1.94 -10.64
N LYS A 47 -11.67 1.80 -11.30
CA LYS A 47 -12.99 2.01 -10.66
C LYS A 47 -13.31 1.02 -9.54
N ASP A 48 -12.65 -0.13 -9.56
CA ASP A 48 -12.76 -1.23 -8.61
C ASP A 48 -11.81 -1.07 -7.40
N ALA A 49 -10.93 -0.06 -7.41
CA ALA A 49 -9.99 0.18 -6.31
C ALA A 49 -10.76 0.59 -5.07
N ARG A 50 -10.56 -0.14 -3.97
CA ARG A 50 -11.02 0.31 -2.66
C ARG A 50 -9.98 1.23 -2.04
N PRO A 51 -10.39 2.39 -1.51
CA PRO A 51 -9.49 3.25 -0.75
C PRO A 51 -8.88 2.51 0.43
N ARG A 52 -7.56 2.57 0.57
CA ARG A 52 -6.84 2.04 1.75
C ARG A 52 -6.24 3.21 2.52
N TRP A 53 -6.88 3.60 3.62
CA TRP A 53 -6.43 4.69 4.48
C TRP A 53 -5.23 4.28 5.35
N MET A 54 -5.25 3.04 5.86
CA MET A 54 -4.20 2.51 6.72
C MET A 54 -3.33 1.56 5.91
N GLY A 55 -2.04 1.86 5.80
CA GLY A 55 -1.04 0.90 5.30
C GLY A 55 -0.67 -0.11 6.38
N ALA A 56 0.16 -1.09 6.05
CA ALA A 56 0.66 -2.03 7.06
C ALA A 56 1.46 -1.27 8.13
N PHE A 57 1.22 -1.58 9.41
CA PHE A 57 2.03 -1.09 10.50
C PHE A 57 3.37 -1.84 10.46
N ARG A 58 4.43 -1.12 10.07
CA ARG A 58 5.77 -1.66 9.81
C ARG A 58 6.76 -1.11 10.84
N PRO A 59 6.75 -1.63 12.09
CA PRO A 59 7.72 -1.24 13.09
C PRO A 59 9.12 -1.65 12.61
N ARG A 60 10.13 -0.89 13.05
CA ARG A 60 11.53 -1.23 12.77
C ARG A 60 11.82 -2.63 13.33
N PRO A 61 12.53 -3.51 12.58
CA PRO A 61 13.04 -4.75 13.14
C PRO A 61 13.91 -4.50 14.39
N GLN A 62 13.96 -5.47 15.30
CA GLN A 62 14.79 -5.36 16.49
C GLN A 62 16.27 -5.25 16.08
N ASP A 63 16.93 -4.15 16.44
CA ASP A 63 18.35 -3.89 16.15
C ASP A 63 19.26 -4.04 17.37
N GLY A 64 18.68 -4.28 18.56
CA GLY A 64 19.39 -4.42 19.83
C GLY A 64 19.78 -3.10 20.51
N TYR A 65 19.55 -1.95 19.86
CA TYR A 65 19.91 -0.63 20.38
C TYR A 65 18.67 0.26 20.58
N SER A 66 17.79 0.29 19.58
CA SER A 66 16.58 1.10 19.60
C SER A 66 15.52 0.47 20.53
N PRO A 67 14.76 1.27 21.28
CA PRO A 67 13.65 0.76 22.08
C PRO A 67 12.58 0.14 21.16
N VAL A 68 11.89 -0.88 21.67
CA VAL A 68 10.79 -1.54 20.95
C VAL A 68 9.69 -0.52 20.67
N VAL A 69 9.25 -0.44 19.42
CA VAL A 69 8.13 0.42 19.03
C VAL A 69 6.89 0.00 19.82
N ARG A 70 6.16 0.96 20.37
CA ARG A 70 4.91 0.71 21.10
C ARG A 70 3.73 1.11 20.24
N ASP A 71 2.67 0.33 20.36
CA ASP A 71 1.39 0.64 19.76
C ASP A 71 0.76 1.84 20.48
N TYR A 72 0.25 2.81 19.72
CA TYR A 72 -0.27 4.06 20.28
C TYR A 72 -1.57 3.87 21.07
N ASP A 73 -2.45 2.96 20.61
CA ASP A 73 -3.76 2.77 21.22
C ASP A 73 -3.70 1.90 22.48
N THR A 74 -2.74 0.98 22.55
CA THR A 74 -2.63 0.00 23.65
C THR A 74 -1.42 0.21 24.56
N GLY A 75 -0.40 0.97 24.13
CA GLY A 75 0.85 1.18 24.87
C GLY A 75 1.77 -0.06 24.95
N LEU A 76 1.36 -1.18 24.34
CA LEU A 76 2.08 -2.45 24.38
C LEU A 76 3.20 -2.49 23.31
N PRO A 77 4.29 -3.24 23.55
CA PRO A 77 5.34 -3.42 22.55
C PRO A 77 4.80 -4.13 21.31
N THR A 78 5.18 -3.62 20.14
CA THR A 78 4.73 -4.16 18.86
C THR A 78 5.46 -5.45 18.54
N GLN A 79 4.71 -6.48 18.14
CA GLN A 79 5.26 -7.77 17.72
C GLN A 79 5.18 -7.88 16.18
N GLY A 80 6.33 -7.71 15.52
CA GLY A 80 6.47 -7.88 14.07
C GLY A 80 5.69 -6.87 13.22
N VAL A 81 5.60 -7.13 11.92
CA VAL A 81 4.75 -6.36 10.99
C VAL A 81 3.31 -6.80 11.19
N LYS A 82 2.47 -5.92 11.74
CA LYS A 82 1.04 -6.16 11.87
C LYS A 82 0.32 -5.39 10.77
N VAL A 83 -0.57 -6.06 10.05
CA VAL A 83 -1.58 -5.35 9.27
C VAL A 83 -2.68 -5.02 10.28
N GLU A 84 -2.74 -3.76 10.71
CA GLU A 84 -3.84 -3.33 11.57
C GLU A 84 -5.10 -3.23 10.71
N GLU A 85 -6.02 -4.18 10.89
CA GLU A 85 -7.39 -4.06 10.37
C GLU A 85 -8.18 -3.09 11.26
N LYS A 86 -7.75 -1.82 11.32
CA LYS A 86 -8.53 -0.77 11.96
C LYS A 86 -9.69 -0.42 11.03
N LYS A 87 -10.86 -1.02 11.29
CA LYS A 87 -12.12 -0.54 10.74
C LYS A 87 -12.30 0.90 11.21
N GLN A 88 -12.47 1.80 10.25
CA GLN A 88 -12.79 3.19 10.50
C GLN A 88 -14.02 3.23 11.42
N LYS A 89 -13.85 3.68 12.67
CA LYS A 89 -14.98 3.90 13.58
C LYS A 89 -15.64 5.21 13.16
N PHE A 90 -16.61 5.14 12.26
CA PHE A 90 -17.58 6.20 11.98
C PHE A 90 -18.96 5.58 11.95
#